data_AF-A0A0D2AES6-F1
#
_entry.id   AF-A0A0D2AES6-F1
#
_cell.length_a   1.000
_cell.length_b   1.000
_cell.length_c   1.000
_cell.angle_alpha   90.00
_cell.angle_beta   90.00
_cell.angle_gamma   90.00
#
_symmetry.space_group_name_H-M   'P 1'
#
loop_
_entity.id
_entity.type
_entity.pdbx_description
1 polymer ?
#
loop_
_entity_poly.entity_id
_entity_poly.type
_entity_poly.pdbx_seq_one_letter_code
_entity_poly.pdbx_strand_id
1 'polypeptide(L)'
;MHRPLALSLLLLFIHKVLAKPWVPWGHNYPSYPSNCLTDGQALDIATRYLSRYNSGAVTSLSDLAGIVTPNFTSYDETGTGPYSNEPATVGIEAFFQSLTASGPNSFGNAVQYPLFLLHDCSSISYRWKFEGWSTGYNATVPAGTYLEFKGIDIISVDLDTMLVYNATSSGDWINLARELGQIGTFFP
;
A
#
# COMPACT_ATOMS: atom_id res chain seq x y z
N MET A 1 -9.46 50.57 47.98
CA MET A 1 -10.23 50.26 46.76
C MET A 1 -9.73 48.94 46.19
N HIS A 2 -10.51 47.89 46.37
CA HIS A 2 -10.21 46.52 45.95
C HIS A 2 -10.74 46.25 44.54
N ARG A 3 -9.91 45.67 43.68
CA ARG A 3 -10.33 44.83 42.56
C ARG A 3 -9.35 43.65 42.45
N PRO A 4 -9.81 42.38 42.43
CA PRO A 4 -8.92 41.23 42.45
C PRO A 4 -8.44 40.89 41.03
N LEU A 5 -7.15 40.59 40.92
CA LEU A 5 -6.43 40.12 39.73
C LEU A 5 -6.73 38.63 39.40
N ALA A 6 -7.92 38.14 39.75
CA ALA A 6 -8.26 36.71 39.71
C ALA A 6 -9.17 36.31 38.54
N LEU A 7 -9.37 37.16 37.53
CA LEU A 7 -10.32 36.87 36.43
C LEU A 7 -9.69 36.67 35.04
N SER A 8 -8.36 36.79 34.90
CA SER A 8 -7.70 36.64 33.60
C SER A 8 -6.92 35.34 33.41
N LEU A 9 -6.72 34.53 34.47
CA LEU A 9 -6.07 33.21 34.36
C LEU A 9 -7.04 32.02 34.26
N LEU A 10 -8.33 32.22 34.51
CA LEU A 10 -9.34 31.14 34.45
C LEU A 10 -9.91 30.90 33.04
N LEU A 11 -9.66 31.81 32.08
CA LEU A 11 -10.16 31.71 30.70
C LEU A 11 -9.19 31.01 29.73
N LEU A 12 -7.91 30.86 30.11
CA LEU A 12 -6.89 30.16 29.31
C LEU A 12 -6.74 28.66 29.63
N PHE A 13 -7.35 28.18 30.72
CA PHE A 13 -7.36 26.75 31.06
C PHE A 13 -8.61 25.99 30.59
N ILE A 14 -9.64 26.67 30.08
CA ILE A 14 -10.88 26.03 29.63
C ILE A 14 -10.84 25.66 28.13
N HIS A 15 -9.90 26.22 27.34
CA HIS A 15 -9.82 25.96 25.89
C HIS A 15 -8.96 24.74 25.50
N LYS A 16 -8.40 23.99 26.44
CA LYS A 16 -7.59 22.79 26.12
C LYS A 16 -8.11 21.46 26.68
N VAL A 17 -9.27 21.44 27.35
CA VAL A 17 -9.79 20.19 27.95
C VAL A 17 -11.15 19.74 27.39
N LEU A 18 -11.87 20.55 26.61
CA LEU A 18 -13.20 20.16 26.08
C LEU A 18 -13.41 20.59 24.62
N ALA A 19 -12.53 20.15 23.73
CA ALA A 19 -12.86 20.06 22.31
C ALA A 19 -12.76 18.60 21.87
N LYS A 20 -13.65 17.75 22.40
CA LYS A 20 -14.06 16.55 21.67
C LYS A 20 -14.85 17.07 20.45
N PRO A 21 -14.47 16.71 19.21
CA PRO A 21 -15.27 17.07 18.06
C PRO A 21 -16.70 16.55 18.29
N TRP A 22 -17.67 17.45 18.18
CA TRP A 22 -19.08 17.10 18.17
C TRP A 22 -19.33 16.36 16.85
N VAL A 23 -19.34 15.03 16.89
CA VAL A 23 -19.82 14.20 15.79
C VAL A 23 -21.28 13.88 16.15
N PRO A 24 -22.28 14.54 15.55
CA PRO A 24 -23.64 14.05 15.63
C PRO A 24 -23.67 12.70 14.89
N TRP A 25 -24.50 11.77 15.35
CA TRP A 25 -24.58 10.36 14.93
C TRP A 25 -23.67 9.41 15.73
N GLY A 26 -24.23 8.92 16.84
CA GLY A 26 -23.72 7.75 17.55
C GLY A 26 -23.89 6.51 16.68
N HIS A 27 -22.96 6.29 15.76
CA HIS A 27 -22.65 4.94 15.32
C HIS A 27 -21.80 4.33 16.42
N ASN A 28 -22.32 3.29 17.08
CA ASN A 28 -21.50 2.35 17.82
C ASN A 28 -20.52 1.74 16.81
N TYR A 29 -19.35 2.34 16.66
CA TYR A 29 -18.23 1.62 16.05
C TYR A 29 -18.00 0.40 16.93
N PRO A 30 -18.05 -0.83 16.38
CA PRO A 30 -17.67 -2.00 17.14
C PRO A 30 -16.29 -1.72 17.74
N SER A 31 -16.18 -1.75 19.06
CA SER A 31 -14.88 -1.78 19.71
C SER A 31 -14.19 -3.03 19.21
N TYR A 32 -13.20 -2.86 18.33
CA TYR A 32 -12.37 -3.95 17.86
C TYR A 32 -11.82 -4.71 19.09
N PRO A 33 -11.88 -6.04 19.14
CA PRO A 33 -11.18 -6.83 20.15
C PRO A 33 -9.74 -6.33 20.27
N SER A 34 -9.12 -6.43 21.45
CA SER A 34 -7.77 -5.92 21.75
C SER A 34 -6.64 -6.47 20.85
N ASN A 35 -6.97 -7.36 19.91
CA ASN A 35 -6.07 -8.05 18.99
C ASN A 35 -6.52 -7.84 17.53
N CYS A 36 -7.00 -6.66 17.17
CA CYS A 36 -7.43 -6.35 15.81
C CYS A 36 -6.79 -5.06 15.34
N LEU A 37 -6.52 -4.97 14.04
CA LEU A 37 -6.03 -3.75 13.42
C LEU A 37 -7.02 -2.59 13.64
N THR A 38 -6.49 -1.44 14.02
CA THR A 38 -7.17 -0.15 13.88
C THR A 38 -7.04 0.38 12.45
N ASP A 39 -7.93 1.27 12.04
CA ASP A 39 -7.88 1.93 10.72
C ASP A 39 -6.51 2.56 10.43
N GLY A 40 -5.90 3.18 11.45
CA GLY A 40 -4.57 3.79 11.33
C GLY A 40 -3.46 2.76 11.11
N GLN A 41 -3.51 1.62 11.80
CA GLN A 41 -2.56 0.52 11.59
C GLN A 41 -2.76 -0.13 10.23
N ALA A 42 -4.01 -0.34 9.81
CA ALA A 42 -4.30 -0.89 8.49
C ALA A 42 -3.77 0.01 7.36
N LEU A 43 -3.97 1.33 7.48
CA LEU A 43 -3.44 2.28 6.50
C LEU A 43 -1.90 2.33 6.49
N ASP A 44 -1.27 2.35 7.66
CA ASP A 44 0.19 2.32 7.79
C ASP A 44 0.77 1.05 7.15
N ILE A 45 0.25 -0.13 7.50
CA ILE A 45 0.70 -1.41 6.95
C ILE A 45 0.49 -1.46 5.43
N ALA A 46 -0.69 -1.08 4.94
CA ALA A 46 -0.98 -1.08 3.50
C ALA A 46 -0.06 -0.12 2.73
N THR A 47 0.25 1.04 3.29
CA THR A 47 1.14 2.02 2.67
C THR A 47 2.59 1.55 2.69
N ARG A 48 3.07 1.04 3.83
CA ARG A 48 4.43 0.49 3.97
C ARG A 48 4.64 -0.70 3.06
N TYR A 49 3.67 -1.62 3.05
CA TYR A 49 3.64 -2.70 2.07
C TYR A 49 3.66 -2.08 0.68
N LEU A 50 2.67 -1.29 0.22
CA LEU A 50 2.66 -0.76 -1.15
C LEU A 50 3.98 -0.12 -1.64
N SER A 51 4.62 0.66 -0.76
CA SER A 51 5.85 1.38 -1.07
C SER A 51 7.02 0.50 -1.54
N ARG A 52 7.06 -0.82 -1.26
CA ARG A 52 8.11 -1.72 -1.77
C ARG A 52 8.21 -1.76 -3.29
N TYR A 53 7.11 -1.47 -4.00
CA TYR A 53 7.09 -1.45 -5.47
C TYR A 53 7.48 -0.08 -6.04
N ASN A 54 7.77 0.92 -5.20
CA ASN A 54 8.25 2.20 -5.69
C ASN A 54 9.67 2.05 -6.28
N SER A 55 9.98 2.81 -7.32
CA SER A 55 11.31 2.77 -7.93
C SER A 55 12.41 3.04 -6.91
N GLY A 56 13.33 2.08 -6.75
CA GLY A 56 14.47 2.19 -5.84
C GLY A 56 14.13 2.03 -4.35
N ALA A 57 12.91 1.61 -3.99
CA ALA A 57 12.51 1.44 -2.59
C ALA A 57 13.20 0.26 -1.90
N VAL A 58 13.51 -0.80 -2.64
CA VAL A 58 14.18 -2.00 -2.12
C VAL A 58 15.51 -2.16 -2.84
N THR A 59 16.59 -2.08 -2.07
CA THR A 59 17.98 -2.22 -2.56
C THR A 59 18.75 -3.30 -1.79
N SER A 60 18.23 -3.71 -0.65
CA SER A 60 18.79 -4.74 0.22
C SER A 60 17.68 -5.57 0.87
N LEU A 61 18.01 -6.78 1.32
CA LEU A 61 17.06 -7.64 2.02
C LEU A 61 16.55 -7.00 3.33
N SER A 62 17.38 -6.19 3.99
CA SER A 62 17.00 -5.47 5.21
C SER A 62 15.90 -4.45 4.99
N ASP A 63 15.71 -3.94 3.77
CA ASP A 63 14.62 -3.02 3.45
C ASP A 63 13.25 -3.69 3.61
N LEU A 64 13.19 -5.02 3.61
CA LEU A 64 11.97 -5.82 3.78
C LEU A 64 11.69 -6.24 5.23
N ALA A 65 12.68 -6.15 6.13
CA ALA A 65 12.61 -6.73 7.48
C ALA A 65 11.52 -6.10 8.38
N GLY A 66 11.08 -4.89 8.06
CA GLY A 66 9.97 -4.22 8.74
C GLY A 66 8.63 -4.32 8.00
N ILE A 67 8.57 -4.99 6.85
CA ILE A 67 7.41 -5.00 5.95
C ILE A 67 6.75 -6.38 5.92
N VAL A 68 7.55 -7.43 5.73
CA VAL A 68 7.06 -8.81 5.55
C VAL A 68 7.74 -9.77 6.51
N THR A 69 7.08 -10.89 6.81
CA THR A 69 7.68 -11.96 7.62
C THR A 69 8.76 -12.73 6.82
N PRO A 70 9.70 -13.42 7.48
CA PRO A 70 10.70 -14.24 6.78
C PRO A 70 10.10 -15.33 5.88
N ASN A 71 8.96 -15.90 6.30
CA ASN A 71 8.21 -16.94 5.57
C ASN A 71 7.07 -16.37 4.69
N PHE A 72 7.16 -15.09 4.31
CA PHE A 72 6.15 -14.40 3.51
C PHE A 72 5.79 -15.16 2.23
N THR A 73 4.51 -15.12 1.86
CA THR A 73 4.01 -15.72 0.61
C THR A 73 3.30 -14.66 -0.24
N SER A 74 3.66 -14.54 -1.51
CA SER A 74 3.05 -13.61 -2.47
C SER A 74 2.44 -14.33 -3.66
N TYR A 75 1.22 -13.94 -4.02
CA TYR A 75 0.49 -14.43 -5.20
C TYR A 75 0.18 -13.25 -6.14
N ASP A 76 0.40 -13.43 -7.43
CA ASP A 76 -0.17 -12.56 -8.47
C ASP A 76 -1.33 -13.30 -9.15
N GLU A 77 -2.56 -12.93 -8.79
CA GLU A 77 -3.78 -13.55 -9.33
C GLU A 77 -4.10 -13.12 -10.76
N THR A 78 -3.37 -12.12 -11.25
CA THR A 78 -3.60 -11.52 -12.56
C THR A 78 -2.52 -11.87 -13.56
N GLY A 79 -1.61 -12.81 -13.26
CA GLY A 79 -0.51 -13.19 -14.15
C GLY A 79 -0.97 -13.44 -15.59
N THR A 80 -0.85 -12.42 -16.45
CA THR A 80 -1.24 -12.48 -17.86
C THR A 80 -0.02 -12.80 -18.70
N GLY A 81 0.09 -14.09 -19.04
CA GLY A 81 1.07 -14.68 -19.95
C GLY A 81 0.86 -16.21 -19.98
N PRO A 82 1.67 -16.98 -20.73
CA PRO A 82 1.64 -18.46 -20.68
C PRO A 82 2.01 -19.06 -19.29
N TYR A 83 2.11 -18.19 -18.28
CA TYR A 83 2.61 -18.39 -16.93
C TYR A 83 1.54 -18.01 -15.88
N SER A 84 0.25 -18.09 -16.21
CA SER A 84 -0.87 -17.81 -15.28
C SER A 84 -0.97 -18.76 -14.08
N ASN A 85 0.02 -19.64 -13.89
CA ASN A 85 0.09 -20.66 -12.85
C ASN A 85 1.47 -20.67 -12.16
N GLU A 86 2.27 -19.62 -12.26
CA GLU A 86 3.55 -19.60 -11.53
C GLU A 86 3.28 -19.77 -10.03
N PRO A 87 4.05 -20.64 -9.35
CA PRO A 87 3.86 -20.88 -7.93
C PRO A 87 4.06 -19.56 -7.17
N ALA A 88 3.41 -19.48 -6.01
CA ALA A 88 3.59 -18.35 -5.11
C ALA A 88 5.09 -18.05 -4.89
N THR A 89 5.44 -16.78 -4.78
CA THR A 89 6.77 -16.41 -4.27
C THR A 89 6.80 -16.69 -2.79
N VAL A 90 7.60 -17.68 -2.36
CA VAL A 90 7.68 -18.12 -0.97
C VAL A 90 9.03 -17.74 -0.36
N GLY A 91 9.00 -17.03 0.75
CA GLY A 91 10.17 -16.57 1.50
C GLY A 91 10.61 -15.16 1.12
N ILE A 92 11.16 -14.44 2.10
CA ILE A 92 11.60 -13.04 1.95
C ILE A 92 12.73 -12.89 0.92
N GLU A 93 13.61 -13.89 0.77
CA GLU A 93 14.69 -13.87 -0.22
C GLU A 93 14.17 -13.97 -1.65
N ALA A 94 13.22 -14.88 -1.91
CA ALA A 94 12.60 -15.01 -3.23
C ALA A 94 11.81 -13.74 -3.58
N PHE A 95 11.13 -13.16 -2.59
CA PHE A 95 10.43 -11.89 -2.76
C PHE A 95 11.39 -10.73 -3.03
N PHE A 96 12.53 -10.66 -2.34
CA PHE A 96 13.57 -9.68 -2.64
C PHE A 96 14.09 -9.82 -4.07
N GLN A 97 14.34 -11.05 -4.53
CA GLN A 97 14.81 -11.29 -5.90
C GLN A 97 13.80 -10.87 -6.95
N SER A 98 12.49 -11.05 -6.72
CA SER A 98 11.47 -10.60 -7.68
C SER A 98 11.37 -9.07 -7.75
N LEU A 99 11.58 -8.37 -6.63
CA LEU A 99 11.61 -6.91 -6.57
C LEU A 99 12.86 -6.28 -7.20
N THR A 100 13.98 -7.00 -7.18
CA THR A 100 15.30 -6.49 -7.56
C THR A 100 15.87 -7.14 -8.82
N ALA A 101 15.04 -7.90 -9.55
CA ALA A 101 15.43 -8.54 -10.80
C ALA A 101 16.11 -7.53 -11.73
N SER A 102 17.32 -7.89 -12.18
CA SER A 102 18.13 -6.99 -13.00
C SER A 102 17.62 -6.94 -14.43
N GLY A 103 17.64 -5.74 -15.02
CA GLY A 103 17.26 -5.54 -16.40
C GLY A 103 16.70 -4.14 -16.65
N PRO A 104 16.57 -3.74 -17.93
CA PRO A 104 15.83 -2.55 -18.30
C PRO A 104 14.34 -2.72 -17.94
N ASN A 105 13.77 -1.72 -17.26
CA ASN A 105 12.35 -1.66 -16.93
C ASN A 105 11.59 -0.84 -17.97
N SER A 106 10.35 -1.23 -18.31
CA SER A 106 9.50 -0.46 -19.25
C SER A 106 9.02 0.89 -18.67
N PHE A 107 9.15 1.05 -17.36
CA PHE A 107 8.78 2.24 -16.61
C PHE A 107 9.78 2.53 -15.51
N GLY A 108 9.85 3.79 -15.09
CA GLY A 108 10.67 4.28 -13.98
C GLY A 108 9.94 5.37 -13.20
N ASN A 109 10.56 5.82 -12.11
CA ASN A 109 9.97 6.75 -11.14
C ASN A 109 8.58 6.30 -10.66
N ALA A 110 8.38 4.98 -10.58
CA ALA A 110 7.13 4.37 -10.19
C ALA A 110 6.81 4.68 -8.73
N VAL A 111 5.56 5.03 -8.47
CA VAL A 111 4.99 5.19 -7.13
C VAL A 111 3.67 4.44 -7.07
N GLN A 112 3.45 3.70 -6.00
CA GLN A 112 2.19 3.04 -5.68
C GLN A 112 1.66 3.48 -4.34
N TYR A 113 0.36 3.73 -4.26
CA TYR A 113 -0.30 4.18 -3.04
C TYR A 113 -1.75 3.70 -2.94
N PRO A 114 -2.26 3.49 -1.71
CA PRO A 114 -3.64 3.08 -1.50
C PRO A 114 -4.59 4.25 -1.79
N LEU A 115 -5.72 3.96 -2.44
CA LEU A 115 -6.82 4.91 -2.67
C LEU A 115 -7.87 4.80 -1.56
N PHE A 116 -8.25 3.57 -1.23
CA PHE A 116 -9.10 3.23 -0.10
C PHE A 116 -8.81 1.80 0.32
N LEU A 117 -9.15 1.49 1.57
CA LEU A 117 -9.01 0.15 2.13
C LEU A 117 -10.21 -0.24 2.96
N LEU A 118 -10.40 -1.55 3.07
CA LEU A 118 -11.27 -2.21 4.02
C LEU A 118 -10.38 -3.18 4.81
N HIS A 119 -10.65 -3.35 6.10
CA HIS A 119 -9.91 -4.32 6.88
C HIS A 119 -10.81 -5.04 7.89
N ASP A 120 -10.41 -6.25 8.23
CA ASP A 120 -10.89 -6.95 9.41
C ASP A 120 -9.82 -6.92 10.50
N CYS A 121 -9.81 -7.90 11.41
CA CYS A 121 -8.84 -7.95 12.50
C CYS A 121 -7.40 -8.12 12.05
N SER A 122 -7.13 -8.87 10.97
CA SER A 122 -5.77 -9.22 10.53
C SER A 122 -5.59 -9.16 9.01
N SER A 123 -6.63 -8.83 8.26
CA SER A 123 -6.60 -8.79 6.80
C SER A 123 -6.94 -7.39 6.33
N ILE A 124 -6.24 -6.92 5.31
CA ILE A 124 -6.45 -5.60 4.70
C ILE A 124 -6.64 -5.82 3.20
N SER A 125 -7.78 -5.36 2.68
CA SER A 125 -8.06 -5.33 1.24
C SER A 125 -8.08 -3.89 0.78
N TYR A 126 -7.28 -3.53 -0.22
CA TYR A 126 -7.18 -2.14 -0.65
C TYR A 126 -7.14 -2.00 -2.16
N ARG A 127 -7.80 -0.94 -2.66
CA ARG A 127 -7.60 -0.45 -4.03
C ARG A 127 -6.36 0.42 -4.02
N TRP A 128 -5.48 0.20 -4.98
CA TRP A 128 -4.27 1.01 -5.13
C TRP A 128 -4.17 1.61 -6.52
N LYS A 129 -3.32 2.61 -6.62
CA LYS A 129 -2.98 3.28 -7.87
C LYS A 129 -1.47 3.25 -8.05
N PHE A 130 -1.06 2.99 -9.29
CA PHE A 130 0.29 3.16 -9.78
C PHE A 130 0.37 4.42 -10.62
N GLU A 131 1.47 5.14 -10.46
CA GLU A 131 1.89 6.23 -11.32
C GLU A 131 3.36 6.04 -11.68
N GLY A 132 3.74 6.35 -12.91
CA GLY A 132 5.12 6.23 -13.36
C GLY A 132 5.33 6.86 -14.73
N TRP A 133 6.53 6.68 -15.27
CA TRP A 133 6.90 7.22 -16.57
C TRP A 133 7.54 6.13 -17.42
N SER A 134 7.14 6.05 -18.69
CA SER A 134 7.74 5.13 -19.64
C SER A 134 9.22 5.45 -19.82
N THR A 135 10.06 4.42 -19.85
CA THR A 135 11.47 4.55 -20.23
C THR A 135 11.67 4.43 -21.75
N GLY A 136 10.61 4.14 -22.51
CA GLY A 136 10.66 3.76 -23.91
C GLY A 136 11.15 2.32 -24.15
N TYR A 137 11.61 1.61 -23.13
CA TYR A 137 11.96 0.19 -23.24
C TYR A 137 10.70 -0.67 -23.25
N ASN A 138 10.64 -1.67 -24.13
CA ASN A 138 9.44 -2.51 -24.33
C ASN A 138 8.15 -1.67 -24.36
N ALA A 139 8.15 -0.52 -25.04
CA ALA A 139 7.00 0.35 -25.14
C ALA A 139 6.95 0.92 -26.55
N THR A 140 5.75 1.12 -27.11
CA THR A 140 5.59 1.84 -28.38
C THR A 140 5.39 3.34 -28.16
N VAL A 141 5.06 3.73 -26.92
CA VAL A 141 5.00 5.12 -26.50
C VAL A 141 6.41 5.68 -26.23
N PRO A 142 6.66 7.00 -26.46
CA PRO A 142 7.96 7.61 -26.18
C PRO A 142 8.35 7.56 -24.71
N ALA A 143 9.66 7.58 -24.45
CA ALA A 143 10.19 7.80 -23.11
C ALA A 143 9.66 9.13 -22.52
N GLY A 144 9.34 9.12 -21.23
CA GLY A 144 8.73 10.25 -20.52
C GLY A 144 7.20 10.32 -20.62
N THR A 145 6.54 9.42 -21.36
CA THR A 145 5.09 9.29 -21.33
C THR A 145 4.63 8.89 -19.93
N TYR A 146 3.68 9.63 -19.35
CA TYR A 146 3.06 9.31 -18.06
C TYR A 146 2.23 8.03 -18.17
N LEU A 147 2.34 7.17 -17.17
CA LEU A 147 1.66 5.88 -17.09
C LEU A 147 0.83 5.82 -15.80
N GLU A 148 -0.38 5.31 -15.90
CA GLU A 148 -1.26 5.12 -14.75
C GLU A 148 -2.06 3.83 -14.89
N PHE A 149 -2.07 3.03 -13.84
CA PHE A 149 -3.02 1.93 -13.71
C PHE A 149 -3.37 1.66 -12.24
N LYS A 150 -4.28 0.73 -12.02
CA LYS A 150 -4.83 0.47 -10.69
C LYS A 150 -4.89 -1.04 -10.46
N GLY A 151 -4.95 -1.42 -9.21
CA GLY A 151 -5.15 -2.81 -8.83
C GLY A 151 -5.84 -2.93 -7.48
N ILE A 152 -6.01 -4.16 -7.04
CA ILE A 152 -6.52 -4.52 -5.72
C ILE A 152 -5.55 -5.52 -5.13
N ASP A 153 -5.18 -5.33 -3.87
CA ASP A 153 -4.46 -6.35 -3.13
C ASP A 153 -5.26 -6.73 -1.89
N ILE A 154 -5.02 -7.95 -1.44
CA ILE A 154 -5.46 -8.48 -0.15
C ILE A 154 -4.20 -8.93 0.58
N ILE A 155 -3.94 -8.39 1.76
CA ILE A 155 -2.80 -8.74 2.60
C ILE A 155 -3.25 -9.27 3.95
N SER A 156 -2.56 -10.28 4.45
CA SER A 156 -2.76 -10.82 5.80
C SER A 156 -1.58 -10.47 6.69
N VAL A 157 -1.89 -10.06 7.92
CA VAL A 157 -0.97 -9.45 8.87
C VAL A 157 -0.83 -10.35 10.10
N ASP A 158 0.41 -10.56 10.51
CA ASP A 158 0.72 -11.11 11.82
C ASP A 158 0.56 -10.00 12.86
N LEU A 159 -0.41 -10.15 13.76
CA LEU A 159 -0.79 -9.10 14.71
C LEU A 159 0.22 -8.90 15.84
N ASP A 160 1.11 -9.87 16.08
CA ASP A 160 2.14 -9.71 17.11
C ASP A 160 3.30 -8.85 16.59
N THR A 161 3.61 -8.98 15.29
CA THR A 161 4.75 -8.32 14.65
C THR A 161 4.35 -7.13 13.76
N MET A 162 3.06 -7.03 13.40
CA MET A 162 2.52 -6.09 12.42
C MET A 162 3.17 -6.20 11.03
N LEU A 163 3.66 -7.40 10.70
CA LEU A 163 4.28 -7.73 9.42
C LEU A 163 3.30 -8.48 8.52
N VAL A 164 3.43 -8.29 7.21
CA VAL A 164 2.62 -9.03 6.24
C VAL A 164 3.21 -10.43 6.04
N TYR A 165 2.42 -11.48 6.24
CA TYR A 165 2.86 -12.87 6.02
C TYR A 165 2.28 -13.48 4.73
N ASN A 166 1.21 -12.91 4.20
CA ASN A 166 0.58 -13.36 2.96
C ASN A 166 0.04 -12.16 2.18
N ALA A 167 0.24 -12.15 0.87
CA ALA A 167 -0.34 -11.16 -0.02
C ALA A 167 -0.82 -11.79 -1.32
N THR A 168 -1.99 -11.35 -1.75
CA THR A 168 -2.52 -11.59 -3.08
C THR A 168 -2.66 -10.26 -3.78
N SER A 169 -2.07 -10.14 -4.96
CA SER A 169 -2.05 -8.93 -5.78
C SER A 169 -2.81 -9.15 -7.08
N SER A 170 -3.58 -8.14 -7.49
CA SER A 170 -4.35 -8.12 -8.74
C SER A 170 -4.20 -6.76 -9.42
N GLY A 171 -3.37 -6.69 -10.46
CA GLY A 171 -3.14 -5.49 -11.26
C GLY A 171 -4.01 -5.44 -12.52
N ASP A 172 -4.45 -4.26 -12.94
CA ASP A 172 -5.05 -4.05 -14.26
C ASP A 172 -3.96 -4.03 -15.35
N TRP A 173 -3.39 -5.21 -15.63
CA TRP A 173 -2.30 -5.37 -16.59
C TRP A 173 -2.72 -5.08 -18.03
N ILE A 174 -4.01 -5.23 -18.36
CA ILE A 174 -4.56 -4.83 -19.66
C ILE A 174 -4.44 -3.32 -19.81
N ASN A 175 -4.79 -2.55 -18.77
CA ASN A 175 -4.59 -1.12 -18.79
C ASN A 175 -3.10 -0.75 -18.86
N LEU A 176 -2.22 -1.40 -18.10
CA LEU A 176 -0.77 -1.15 -18.22
C LEU A 176 -0.28 -1.39 -19.66
N ALA A 177 -0.66 -2.51 -20.27
CA ALA A 177 -0.31 -2.81 -21.67
C ALA A 177 -0.87 -1.74 -22.61
N ARG A 178 -2.05 -1.18 -22.36
CA ARG A 178 -2.60 -0.05 -23.15
C ARG A 178 -1.75 1.20 -23.01
N GLU A 179 -1.41 1.59 -21.78
CA GLU A 179 -0.60 2.79 -21.48
C GLU A 179 0.81 2.67 -22.10
N LEU A 180 1.36 1.45 -22.18
CA LEU A 180 2.63 1.18 -22.88
C LEU A 180 2.49 1.03 -24.41
N GLY A 181 1.26 1.04 -24.92
CA GLY A 181 0.94 0.84 -26.35
C GLY A 181 1.23 -0.57 -26.87
N GLN A 182 1.00 -1.59 -26.02
CA GLN A 182 1.29 -3.01 -26.26
C GLN A 182 0.05 -3.92 -26.32
N ILE A 183 -1.18 -3.39 -26.32
CA ILE A 183 -2.41 -4.23 -26.27
C ILE A 183 -2.41 -5.33 -27.35
N GLY A 184 -1.97 -5.04 -28.57
CA GLY A 184 -1.92 -6.04 -29.66
C GLY A 184 -0.71 -6.99 -29.61
N THR A 185 0.18 -6.86 -28.62
CA THR A 185 1.38 -7.68 -28.46
C THR A 185 1.22 -8.73 -27.36
N PHE A 186 0.52 -8.40 -26.27
CA PHE A 186 0.30 -9.30 -25.13
C PHE A 186 -1.14 -9.85 -25.03
N PHE A 187 -2.10 -9.20 -25.68
CA PHE A 187 -3.51 -9.58 -25.68
C PHE A 187 -4.08 -9.56 -27.11
N PRO A 188 -3.72 -10.54 -27.96
CA PRO A 188 -4.23 -10.65 -29.33
C PRO A 188 -5.74 -10.93 -29.38
#